data_AF-A0A8T3SUF8-F1
#
_entry.id   AF-A0A8T3SUF8-F1
#
_cell.length_a   1.000
_cell.length_b   1.000
_cell.length_c   1.000
_cell.angle_alpha   90.00
_cell.angle_beta   90.00
_cell.angle_gamma   90.00
#
_symmetry.space_group_name_H-M   'P 1'
#
loop_
_entity.id
_entity.type
_entity.pdbx_description
1 polymer ?
#
loop_
_entity_poly.entity_id
_entity_poly.type
_entity_poly.pdbx_seq_one_letter_code
_entity_poly.pdbx_strand_id
1 'polypeptide(L)' 'MANSATAKKRARQAVKRRERNVSQMSRVRTYIKNVVKAIAKGDKTAAESSYERAVPIIDSTATS' A
#
# COMPACT_ATOMS: atom_id res chain seq x y z
N MET A 1 -12.16 -29.68 1.26
CA MET A 1 -13.28 -28.78 1.63
C MET A 1 -12.99 -28.21 3.04
N ALA A 2 -13.19 -26.92 3.27
CA ALA A 2 -12.76 -26.21 4.49
C ALA A 2 -13.63 -26.56 5.72
N ASN A 3 -13.58 -27.82 6.14
CA ASN A 3 -14.53 -28.41 7.07
C ASN A 3 -14.02 -28.49 8.52
N SER A 4 -12.81 -27.98 8.80
CA SER A 4 -12.23 -27.95 10.14
C SER A 4 -12.43 -26.59 10.81
N ALA A 5 -12.59 -26.59 12.14
CA ALA A 5 -12.71 -25.36 12.93
C ALA A 5 -11.54 -24.39 12.71
N THR A 6 -10.34 -24.93 12.46
CA THR A 6 -9.13 -24.16 12.15
C THR A 6 -9.21 -23.48 10.78
N ALA A 7 -9.76 -24.14 9.75
CA ALA A 7 -9.97 -23.54 8.43
C ALA A 7 -10.96 -22.37 8.50
N LYS A 8 -12.08 -22.51 9.24
CA LYS A 8 -13.04 -21.42 9.46
C LYS A 8 -12.44 -20.25 10.24
N LYS A 9 -11.51 -20.51 11.17
CA LYS A 9 -10.75 -19.46 11.88
C LYS A 9 -9.79 -18.73 10.93
N ARG A 10 -9.05 -19.47 10.10
CA ARG A 10 -8.10 -18.92 9.11
C ARG A 10 -8.80 -18.05 8.06
N ALA A 11 -9.99 -18.45 7.60
CA ALA A 11 -10.80 -17.66 6.68
C ALA A 11 -11.14 -16.27 7.27
N ARG A 12 -11.59 -16.22 8.52
CA ARG A 12 -11.87 -14.95 9.23
C ARG A 12 -10.61 -14.07 9.38
N GLN A 13 -9.48 -14.69 9.74
CA GLN A 13 -8.20 -13.98 9.84
C GLN A 13 -7.69 -13.47 8.48
N ALA A 14 -7.95 -14.20 7.40
CA ALA A 14 -7.57 -13.81 6.05
C ALA A 14 -8.33 -12.56 5.59
N VAL A 15 -9.63 -12.46 5.87
CA VAL A 15 -10.43 -11.26 5.57
C VAL A 15 -9.86 -10.02 6.27
N LYS A 16 -9.63 -10.10 7.59
CA LYS A 16 -9.05 -8.99 8.36
C LYS A 16 -7.66 -8.57 7.87
N ARG A 17 -6.83 -9.53 7.44
CA ARG A 17 -5.51 -9.23 6.85
C ARG A 17 -5.66 -8.57 5.48
N ARG A 18 -6.58 -9.08 4.65
CA ARG A 18 -6.85 -8.51 3.33
C ARG A 18 -7.30 -7.06 3.41
N GLU A 19 -8.23 -6.74 4.31
CA GLU A 19 -8.71 -5.35 4.49
C GLU A 19 -7.59 -4.38 4.85
N ARG A 20 -6.71 -4.76 5.80
CA ARG A 20 -5.55 -3.94 6.18
C ARG A 20 -4.54 -3.80 5.06
N ASN A 21 -4.21 -4.89 4.37
CA ASN A 21 -3.21 -4.85 3.31
C ASN A 21 -3.73 -4.06 2.10
N VAL A 22 -5.02 -4.16 1.78
CA VAL A 22 -5.62 -3.38 0.70
C VAL A 22 -5.57 -1.88 1.00
N SER A 23 -5.87 -1.45 2.24
CA SER A 23 -5.81 -0.04 2.59
C SER A 23 -4.38 0.50 2.57
N GLN A 24 -3.40 -0.25 3.09
CA GLN A 24 -1.98 0.09 3.04
C GLN A 24 -1.47 0.19 1.59
N MET A 25 -1.74 -0.81 0.74
CA MET A 25 -1.31 -0.81 -0.65
C MET A 25 -2.00 0.29 -1.48
N SER A 26 -3.26 0.62 -1.19
CA SER A 26 -3.96 1.74 -1.84
C SER A 26 -3.26 3.07 -1.55
N ARG A 27 -2.85 3.28 -0.30
CA ARG A 27 -2.08 4.46 0.11
C ARG A 27 -0.77 4.54 -0.68
N VAL A 28 0.04 3.48 -0.66
CA VAL A 28 1.34 3.43 -1.37
C VAL A 28 1.18 3.75 -2.86
N ARG A 29 0.24 3.08 -3.55
CA ARG A 29 -0.01 3.32 -4.97
C ARG A 29 -0.39 4.77 -5.27
N THR A 30 -1.11 5.43 -4.36
CA THR A 30 -1.51 6.84 -4.52
C THR A 30 -0.28 7.76 -4.51
N TYR A 31 0.65 7.56 -3.57
CA TYR A 31 1.88 8.36 -3.51
C TYR A 31 2.77 8.12 -4.74
N ILE A 32 2.94 6.87 -5.16
CA ILE A 32 3.69 6.54 -6.37
C ILE A 32 3.05 7.20 -7.60
N LYS A 33 1.72 7.14 -7.73
CA LYS A 33 0.99 7.78 -8.84
C LYS A 33 1.20 9.30 -8.85
N ASN A 34 1.25 9.95 -7.69
CA ASN A 34 1.49 11.39 -7.61
C ASN A 34 2.90 11.75 -8.07
N VAL A 35 3.92 10.98 -7.69
CA VAL A 35 5.30 11.16 -8.18
C VAL A 35 5.37 11.00 -9.70
N VAL A 36 4.80 9.91 -10.25
CA VAL A 36 4.79 9.67 -11.70
C VAL A 36 4.08 10.79 -12.46
N LYS A 37 2.96 11.30 -11.92
CA LYS A 37 2.25 12.44 -12.50
C LYS A 37 3.08 13.73 -12.49
N ALA A 38 3.77 14.02 -11.39
CA ALA A 38 4.63 15.19 -11.28
C ALA A 38 5.80 15.13 -12.27
N ILE A 39 6.42 13.94 -12.41
CA ILE A 39 7.47 13.68 -13.41
C ILE A 39 6.92 13.86 -14.83
N ALA A 40 5.76 13.29 -15.15
CA ALA A 40 5.15 13.42 -16.46
C ALA A 40 4.77 14.87 -16.82
N LYS A 41 4.52 15.72 -15.83
CA LYS A 41 4.26 17.16 -16.00
C LYS A 41 5.55 17.98 -16.19
N GLY A 42 6.73 17.40 -15.96
CA GLY A 42 8.02 18.09 -16.05
C GLY A 42 8.33 19.00 -14.86
N ASP A 43 7.58 18.89 -13.76
CA ASP A 43 7.77 19.70 -12.56
C ASP A 43 8.71 18.98 -11.58
N LYS A 44 10.00 19.33 -11.65
CA LYS A 44 11.07 18.70 -10.88
C LYS A 44 10.91 18.91 -9.37
N THR A 45 10.56 20.13 -8.93
CA THR A 45 10.44 20.44 -7.50
C THR A 45 9.24 19.74 -6.87
N ALA A 46 8.12 19.68 -7.59
CA ALA A 46 6.95 18.92 -7.15
C ALA A 46 7.21 17.40 -7.13
N ALA A 47 8.01 16.88 -8.08
CA ALA A 47 8.39 15.48 -8.11
C ALA A 47 9.29 15.09 -6.93
N GLU A 48 10.31 15.89 -6.63
CA GLU A 48 11.21 15.68 -5.49
C GLU A 48 10.45 15.71 -4.16
N SER A 49 9.61 16.72 -3.93
CA SER A 49 8.80 16.81 -2.70
C SER A 49 7.80 15.65 -2.56
N SER A 50 7.22 15.20 -3.68
CA SER A 50 6.32 14.03 -3.69
C SER A 50 7.08 12.73 -3.42
N TYR A 51 8.31 12.62 -3.92
CA TYR A 51 9.17 11.45 -3.74
C TYR A 51 9.63 11.32 -2.28
N GLU A 52 10.11 12.40 -1.67
CA GLU A 52 10.50 12.42 -0.25
C GLU A 52 9.38 11.95 0.69
N ARG A 53 8.13 12.31 0.37
CA ARG A 53 6.95 11.87 1.12
C ARG A 53 6.57 10.41 0.83
N ALA A 54 6.86 9.91 -0.36
CA ALA A 54 6.52 8.55 -0.77
C ALA A 54 7.44 7.49 -0.13
N VAL A 55 8.74 7.77 -0.03
CA VAL A 55 9.76 6.87 0.52
C VAL A 55 9.39 6.29 1.90
N PRO A 56 9.14 7.10 2.96
CA PRO A 56 8.87 6.56 4.30
C PRO A 56 7.56 5.75 4.35
N ILE A 57 6.60 6.06 3.48
CA ILE A 57 5.32 5.33 3.39
C ILE A 57 5.54 3.95 2.78
N ILE A 58 6.37 3.86 1.74
CA ILE A 58 6.74 2.58 1.10
C ILE A 58 7.48 1.70 2.12
N ASP A 59 8.50 2.24 2.77
CA ASP A 59 9.34 1.50 3.71
C ASP A 59 8.54 0.99 4.93
N SER A 60 7.63 1.83 5.45
CA SER A 60 6.72 1.44 6.53
C SER A 60 5.81 0.29 6.14
N THR A 61 5.29 0.25 4.90
CA THR A 61 4.44 -0.85 4.43
C THR A 61 5.20 -2.13 4.10
N ALA A 62 6.49 -2.04 3.77
CA ALA A 62 7.33 -3.22 3.52
C ALA A 62 7.69 -3.97 4.82
N THR A 63 7.70 -3.27 5.94
CA THR A 63 8.13 -3.80 7.24
C THR A 63 6.96 -4.32 8.11
N SER A 64 5.70 -4.00 7.76
CA SER A 64 4.50 -4.20 8.61
C SER A 64 3.61 -5.40 8.25
#